data_AF-A0A8S3H4D8-F1
#
_entry.id   AF-A0A8S3H4D8-F1
#
_cell.length_a   1.000
_cell.length_b   1.000
_cell.length_c   1.000
_cell.angle_alpha   90.00
_cell.angle_beta   90.00
_cell.angle_gamma   90.00
#
_symmetry.space_group_name_H-M   'P 1'
#
loop_
_entity.id
_entity.type
_entity.pdbx_description
1 polymer ?
#
loop_
_entity_poly.entity_id
_entity_poly.type
_entity_poly.pdbx_seq_one_letter_code
_entity_poly.pdbx_strand_id
1 'polypeptide(L)'
;MFTLLYFFNVIGNGYLYTFNVFDRNRSGLNMLPVKRLKKTWSKANRAKLDTLEKYMNPSKNFCIYRSIVKAAMQRAEKHNWQPGMVIIPFLSIFLRDVYFIKVRSPDLIMTNDEHEELNLKKFYILARFISEEFIRCKSSKCSFARYESIINYVVTSPVFSEDSLMAASFECEPPETEHDREQLRSLR
;
A
#
# COMPACT_ATOMS: atom_id res chain seq x y z
N MET A 1 20.33 7.50 -10.93
CA MET A 1 20.76 7.45 -9.51
C MET A 1 19.91 8.31 -8.55
N PHE A 2 19.04 9.22 -9.04
CA PHE A 2 18.27 10.16 -8.19
C PHE A 2 16.80 9.75 -7.88
N THR A 3 16.24 8.75 -8.57
CA THR A 3 14.78 8.49 -8.54
C THR A 3 14.30 7.70 -7.32
N LEU A 4 15.17 6.91 -6.69
CA LEU A 4 14.76 6.08 -5.54
C LEU A 4 14.56 6.90 -4.26
N LEU A 5 15.33 7.97 -4.04
CA LEU A 5 15.30 8.75 -2.80
C LEU A 5 14.04 9.60 -2.62
N TYR A 6 13.36 9.99 -3.71
CA TYR A 6 12.25 10.95 -3.65
C TYR A 6 10.94 10.34 -3.14
N PHE A 7 10.76 9.01 -3.26
CA PHE A 7 9.56 8.33 -2.77
C PHE A 7 9.47 8.26 -1.22
N PHE A 8 10.54 8.58 -0.50
CA PHE A 8 10.63 8.32 0.95
C PHE A 8 10.33 9.49 1.87
N ASN A 9 10.05 10.69 1.35
CA ASN A 9 9.96 11.89 2.18
C ASN A 9 8.55 12.30 2.63
N VAL A 10 7.52 11.50 2.30
CA VAL A 10 6.12 11.89 2.55
C VAL A 10 5.62 11.50 3.95
N ILE A 11 6.31 10.60 4.64
CA ILE A 11 5.76 9.94 5.86
C ILE A 11 6.21 10.65 7.17
N GLY A 12 7.08 11.67 7.08
CA GLY A 12 7.76 12.25 8.25
C GLY A 12 7.04 13.38 8.99
N ASN A 13 6.03 14.04 8.39
CA ASN A 13 5.49 15.29 8.96
C ASN A 13 4.13 15.15 9.67
N GLY A 14 3.58 13.94 9.83
CA GLY A 14 2.34 13.72 10.62
C GLY A 14 1.03 14.15 9.94
N TYR A 15 1.07 14.50 8.64
CA TYR A 15 -0.07 15.00 7.87
C TYR A 15 -0.46 14.09 6.70
N LEU A 16 0.38 13.14 6.31
CA LEU A 16 0.06 12.22 5.22
C LEU A 16 0.59 10.82 5.51
N TYR A 17 -0.35 9.89 5.70
CA TYR A 17 -0.07 8.47 5.87
C TYR A 17 -0.46 7.71 4.61
N THR A 18 0.48 7.60 3.65
CA THR A 18 0.29 6.87 2.39
C THR A 18 0.92 5.48 2.50
N PHE A 19 0.18 4.50 3.02
CA PHE A 19 0.68 3.11 3.11
C PHE A 19 0.53 2.33 1.80
N ASN A 20 -0.29 2.80 0.86
CA ASN A 20 -0.51 2.18 -0.47
C ASN A 20 0.76 2.03 -1.33
N VAL A 21 1.85 2.71 -0.96
CA VAL A 21 3.10 2.70 -1.72
C VAL A 21 4.09 1.66 -1.18
N PHE A 22 3.79 0.97 -0.07
CA PHE A 22 4.74 0.05 0.55
C PHE A 22 4.12 -1.30 0.95
N ASP A 23 4.50 -2.35 0.23
CA ASP A 23 4.39 -3.75 0.64
C ASP A 23 5.75 -4.41 0.41
N ARG A 24 6.24 -5.17 1.40
CA ARG A 24 7.50 -5.92 1.33
C ARG A 24 7.58 -6.82 0.10
N ASN A 25 6.46 -7.39 -0.37
CA ASN A 25 6.46 -8.27 -1.54
C ASN A 25 6.02 -7.59 -2.84
N ARG A 26 5.28 -6.48 -2.76
CA ARG A 26 4.65 -5.82 -3.93
C ARG A 26 5.14 -4.40 -4.20
N SER A 27 6.11 -3.89 -3.43
CA SER A 27 6.78 -2.64 -3.77
C SER A 27 7.70 -2.84 -4.97
N GLY A 28 7.76 -1.85 -5.86
CA GLY A 28 8.67 -1.86 -7.01
C GLY A 28 10.14 -2.05 -6.60
N LEU A 29 10.49 -1.69 -5.37
CA LEU A 29 11.83 -1.86 -4.79
C LEU A 29 12.21 -3.32 -4.55
N ASN A 30 11.20 -4.18 -4.36
CA ASN A 30 11.39 -5.59 -4.08
C ASN A 30 11.32 -6.46 -5.36
N MET A 31 11.16 -5.84 -6.54
CA MET A 31 11.21 -6.54 -7.82
C MET A 31 12.64 -6.97 -8.16
N LEU A 32 12.79 -8.09 -8.87
CA LEU A 32 14.10 -8.63 -9.26
C LEU A 32 15.00 -7.60 -9.97
N PRO A 33 14.50 -6.80 -10.95
CA PRO A 33 15.32 -5.78 -11.62
C PRO A 33 15.91 -4.72 -10.67
N VAL A 34 15.25 -4.43 -9.55
CA VAL A 34 15.75 -3.44 -8.58
C VAL A 34 16.60 -4.10 -7.50
N LYS A 35 16.18 -5.26 -6.99
CA LYS A 35 16.92 -6.01 -5.96
C LYS A 35 18.34 -6.38 -6.35
N ARG A 36 18.56 -6.72 -7.62
CA ARG A 36 19.87 -7.19 -8.09
C ARG A 36 20.95 -6.11 -8.14
N LEU A 37 20.57 -4.83 -8.04
CA LEU A 37 21.46 -3.68 -8.13
C LEU A 37 22.30 -3.51 -6.85
N LYS A 38 23.19 -4.46 -6.57
CA LYS A 38 23.97 -4.54 -5.32
C LYS A 38 24.83 -3.29 -5.10
N LYS A 39 25.41 -2.72 -6.16
CA LYS A 39 26.27 -1.53 -6.07
C LYS A 39 25.45 -0.27 -5.79
N THR A 40 24.23 -0.22 -6.29
CA THR A 40 23.27 0.85 -5.96
C THR A 40 22.82 0.72 -4.50
N TRP A 41 22.46 -0.49 -4.07
CA TRP A 41 22.00 -0.73 -2.69
C TRP A 41 23.08 -0.49 -1.63
N SER A 42 24.37 -0.72 -1.94
CA SER A 42 25.47 -0.44 -1.00
C SER A 42 25.63 1.04 -0.69
N LYS A 43 25.13 1.93 -1.56
CA LYS A 43 25.17 3.39 -1.40
C LYS A 43 23.86 3.97 -0.87
N ALA A 44 22.78 3.18 -0.80
CA ALA A 44 21.47 3.65 -0.42
C ALA A 44 21.31 3.73 1.11
N ASN A 45 20.77 4.83 1.62
CA ASN A 45 20.32 4.91 3.01
C ASN A 45 18.99 4.15 3.17
N ARG A 46 19.02 3.04 3.91
CA ARG A 46 17.88 2.14 4.10
C ARG A 46 17.10 2.35 5.39
N ALA A 47 17.51 3.27 6.27
CA ALA A 47 16.88 3.42 7.59
C ALA A 47 15.36 3.72 7.51
N LYS A 48 14.94 4.57 6.57
CA LYS A 48 13.51 4.87 6.34
C LYS A 48 12.77 3.67 5.74
N LEU A 49 13.42 2.92 4.84
CA LEU A 49 12.88 1.70 4.23
C LEU A 49 12.63 0.61 5.27
N ASP A 50 13.64 0.33 6.10
CA ASP A 50 13.57 -0.68 7.15
C ASP A 50 12.45 -0.34 8.15
N THR A 51 12.23 0.95 8.42
CA THR A 51 11.12 1.42 9.26
C THR A 51 9.76 1.15 8.62
N LEU A 52 9.61 1.46 7.33
CA LEU A 52 8.37 1.19 6.60
C LEU A 52 8.06 -0.30 6.50
N GLU A 53 9.09 -1.13 6.31
CA GLU A 53 8.97 -2.59 6.29
C GLU A 53 8.49 -3.14 7.64
N LYS A 54 8.98 -2.59 8.75
CA LYS A 54 8.48 -2.93 10.08
C LYS A 54 7.01 -2.57 10.25
N TYR A 55 6.59 -1.39 9.78
CA TYR A 55 5.20 -0.96 9.87
C TYR A 55 4.25 -1.84 9.06
N MET A 56 4.68 -2.30 7.88
CA MET A 56 3.88 -3.12 6.96
C MET A 56 4.09 -4.63 7.13
N ASN A 57 4.68 -5.07 8.24
CA ASN A 57 4.92 -6.48 8.50
C ASN A 57 3.58 -7.26 8.60
N PRO A 58 3.38 -8.35 7.84
CA PRO A 58 2.13 -9.12 7.83
C PRO A 58 1.88 -9.93 9.10
N SER A 59 2.87 -10.06 9.99
CA SER A 59 2.77 -10.81 11.24
C SER A 59 1.58 -10.38 12.08
N LYS A 60 0.91 -11.36 12.69
CA LYS A 60 -0.29 -11.16 13.54
C LYS A 60 -1.37 -10.31 12.85
N ASN A 61 -1.62 -10.59 11.56
CA ASN A 61 -2.59 -9.85 10.74
C ASN A 61 -2.31 -8.34 10.68
N PHE A 62 -1.07 -7.96 10.35
CA PHE A 62 -0.65 -6.57 10.20
C PHE A 62 -0.87 -5.73 11.47
N CYS A 63 -0.59 -6.28 12.66
CA CYS A 63 -0.94 -5.64 13.93
C CYS A 63 -0.29 -4.26 14.13
N ILE A 64 0.96 -4.07 13.67
CA ILE A 64 1.69 -2.80 13.77
C ILE A 64 1.01 -1.74 12.90
N TYR A 65 0.83 -2.03 11.61
CA TYR A 65 0.10 -1.17 10.67
C TYR A 65 -1.28 -0.77 11.23
N ARG A 66 -2.07 -1.74 11.70
CA ARG A 66 -3.42 -1.47 12.25
C ARG A 66 -3.37 -0.55 13.47
N SER A 67 -2.38 -0.74 14.34
CA SER A 67 -2.19 0.11 15.53
C SER A 67 -1.86 1.55 15.15
N ILE A 68 -1.00 1.74 14.14
CA ILE A 68 -0.62 3.06 13.62
C ILE A 68 -1.83 3.75 12.97
N VAL A 69 -2.58 3.06 12.12
CA VAL A 69 -3.78 3.61 11.47
C VAL A 69 -4.82 4.01 12.52
N LYS A 70 -5.08 3.14 13.51
CA LYS A 70 -6.01 3.45 14.60
C LYS A 70 -5.59 4.68 15.39
N ALA A 71 -4.31 4.79 15.74
CA ALA A 71 -3.78 5.97 16.44
C ALA A 71 -3.90 7.24 15.60
N ALA A 72 -3.62 7.16 14.29
CA ALA A 72 -3.79 8.27 13.37
C ALA A 72 -5.25 8.70 13.26
N MET A 73 -6.19 7.76 13.17
CA MET A 73 -7.64 8.05 13.13
C MET A 73 -8.12 8.72 14.41
N GLN A 74 -7.71 8.22 15.58
CA GLN A 74 -8.05 8.83 16.87
C GLN A 74 -7.51 10.26 16.98
N ARG A 75 -6.28 10.49 16.49
CA ARG A 75 -5.69 11.83 16.43
C ARG A 75 -6.50 12.74 15.50
N ALA A 76 -6.82 12.27 14.29
CA ALA A 76 -7.63 13.03 13.35
C ALA A 76 -8.99 13.39 13.95
N GLU A 77 -9.66 12.45 14.62
CA GLU A 77 -10.93 12.68 15.29
C GLU A 77 -10.83 13.72 16.42
N LYS A 78 -9.79 13.62 17.28
CA LYS A 78 -9.51 14.62 18.33
C LYS A 78 -9.33 16.03 17.78
N HIS A 79 -8.78 16.14 16.57
CA HIS A 79 -8.58 17.40 15.87
C HIS A 79 -9.68 17.69 14.83
N ASN A 80 -10.84 17.03 14.93
CA ASN A 80 -12.00 17.22 14.07
C ASN A 80 -11.67 17.21 12.57
N TRP A 81 -10.78 16.31 12.15
CA TRP A 81 -10.33 16.13 10.76
C TRP A 81 -9.87 17.44 10.10
N GLN A 82 -9.05 18.23 10.82
CA GLN A 82 -8.46 19.46 10.31
C GLN A 82 -7.81 19.27 8.93
N PRO A 83 -7.85 20.31 8.06
CA PRO A 83 -7.25 20.24 6.73
C PRO A 83 -5.79 19.77 6.78
N GLY A 84 -5.47 18.76 5.96
CA GLY A 84 -4.13 18.16 5.94
C GLY A 84 -3.96 16.98 6.87
N MET A 85 -4.99 16.54 7.61
CA MET A 85 -4.99 15.23 8.27
C MET A 85 -5.56 14.17 7.33
N VAL A 86 -4.73 13.69 6.40
CA VAL A 86 -5.14 12.69 5.40
C VAL A 86 -4.59 11.32 5.76
N ILE A 87 -5.51 10.37 5.94
CA ILE A 87 -5.20 8.97 6.20
C ILE A 87 -5.67 8.16 5.01
N ILE A 88 -4.77 7.40 4.38
CA ILE A 88 -5.09 6.52 3.27
C ILE A 88 -4.80 5.08 3.72
N PRO A 89 -5.84 4.32 4.10
CA PRO A 89 -5.67 2.91 4.44
C PRO A 89 -5.12 2.10 3.27
N PHE A 90 -4.34 1.06 3.58
CA PHE A 90 -3.88 0.07 2.63
C PHE A 90 -5.06 -0.74 2.09
N LEU A 91 -5.47 -0.45 0.85
CA LEU A 91 -6.74 -0.95 0.30
C LEU A 91 -6.83 -2.46 0.30
N SER A 92 -5.72 -3.18 0.07
CA SER A 92 -5.73 -4.64 0.04
C SER A 92 -5.93 -5.29 1.42
N ILE A 93 -5.50 -4.65 2.51
CA ILE A 93 -5.81 -5.11 3.88
C ILE A 93 -7.29 -4.85 4.18
N PHE A 94 -7.79 -3.66 3.83
CA PHE A 94 -9.20 -3.33 3.98
C PHE A 94 -10.12 -4.30 3.22
N LEU A 95 -9.86 -4.54 1.94
CA LEU A 95 -10.66 -5.45 1.11
C LEU A 95 -10.61 -6.89 1.63
N ARG A 96 -9.47 -7.32 2.18
CA ARG A 96 -9.35 -8.62 2.84
C ARG A 96 -10.28 -8.72 4.05
N ASP A 97 -10.37 -7.67 4.87
CA ASP A 97 -11.26 -7.66 6.03
C ASP A 97 -12.74 -7.63 5.61
N VAL A 98 -13.10 -6.82 4.61
CA VAL A 98 -14.44 -6.81 4.01
C VAL A 98 -14.82 -8.20 3.49
N TYR A 99 -13.91 -8.84 2.75
CA TYR A 99 -14.09 -10.20 2.25
C TYR A 99 -14.33 -11.20 3.38
N PHE A 100 -13.54 -11.14 4.45
CA PHE A 100 -13.73 -12.04 5.59
C PHE A 100 -15.04 -11.80 6.32
N ILE A 101 -15.47 -10.55 6.52
CA ILE A 101 -16.81 -10.26 7.08
C ILE A 101 -17.90 -10.85 6.17
N LYS A 102 -17.74 -10.71 4.84
CA LYS A 102 -18.70 -11.23 3.85
C LYS A 102 -18.80 -12.75 3.83
N VAL A 103 -17.70 -13.48 4.01
CA VAL A 103 -17.69 -14.95 3.88
C VAL A 103 -17.98 -15.66 5.20
N ARG A 104 -17.81 -15.00 6.35
CA ARG A 104 -17.96 -15.64 7.67
C ARG A 104 -19.40 -16.01 8.07
N SER A 105 -20.40 -15.41 7.44
CA SER A 105 -21.81 -15.72 7.70
C SER A 105 -22.64 -15.54 6.43
N PRO A 106 -23.76 -16.28 6.27
CA PRO A 106 -24.62 -16.13 5.09
C PRO A 106 -25.33 -14.76 5.10
N ASP A 107 -25.74 -14.30 3.91
CA ASP A 107 -26.52 -13.07 3.74
C ASP A 107 -27.96 -13.22 4.24
N LEU A 108 -28.48 -14.44 4.16
CA LEU A 108 -29.79 -14.85 4.66
C LEU A 108 -29.61 -15.83 5.82
N ILE A 109 -30.49 -15.76 6.82
CA ILE A 109 -30.57 -16.69 7.93
C ILE A 109 -31.96 -17.29 7.97
N MET A 110 -32.04 -18.56 8.38
CA MET A 110 -33.33 -19.21 8.59
C MET A 110 -33.88 -18.79 9.95
N THR A 111 -35.14 -18.35 9.98
CA THR A 111 -35.84 -18.04 11.22
C THR A 111 -36.41 -19.31 11.86
N ASN A 112 -36.89 -19.17 13.10
CA ASN A 112 -37.57 -20.28 13.80
C ASN A 112 -38.86 -20.72 13.06
N ASP A 113 -39.44 -19.84 12.26
CA ASP A 113 -40.66 -20.08 11.48
C ASP A 113 -40.34 -20.57 10.04
N GLU A 114 -39.14 -21.09 9.80
CA GLU A 114 -38.68 -21.62 8.50
C GLU A 114 -38.73 -20.63 7.31
N HIS A 115 -38.66 -19.33 7.59
CA HIS A 115 -38.53 -18.29 6.57
C HIS A 115 -37.10 -17.72 6.51
N GLU A 116 -36.64 -17.36 5.31
CA GLU A 116 -35.36 -16.68 5.12
C GLU A 116 -35.49 -15.18 5.43
N GLU A 117 -34.63 -14.68 6.30
CA GLU A 117 -34.51 -13.26 6.61
C GLU A 117 -33.10 -12.74 6.37
N LEU A 118 -32.97 -11.45 6.09
CA LEU A 118 -31.68 -10.78 5.97
C LEU A 118 -30.90 -10.89 7.29
N ASN A 119 -29.62 -11.23 7.19
CA ASN A 119 -28.71 -11.22 8.32
C ASN A 119 -28.33 -9.77 8.70
N LEU A 120 -29.24 -9.06 9.37
CA LEU A 120 -29.05 -7.66 9.76
C LEU A 120 -27.79 -7.44 10.59
N LYS A 121 -27.40 -8.42 11.43
CA LYS A 121 -26.15 -8.36 12.20
C LYS A 121 -24.92 -8.33 11.30
N LYS A 122 -24.88 -9.16 10.25
CA LYS A 122 -23.80 -9.15 9.26
C LYS A 122 -23.74 -7.80 8.54
N PHE A 123 -24.87 -7.32 8.02
CA PHE A 123 -24.93 -6.05 7.31
C PHE A 123 -24.56 -4.86 8.19
N TYR A 124 -24.97 -4.87 9.47
CA TYR A 124 -24.56 -3.86 10.44
C TYR A 124 -23.05 -3.84 10.67
N ILE A 125 -22.43 -5.01 10.89
CA ILE A 125 -20.97 -5.11 11.07
C ILE A 125 -20.24 -4.60 9.82
N LEU A 126 -20.70 -5.01 8.64
CA LEU A 126 -20.12 -4.59 7.36
C LEU A 126 -20.26 -3.07 7.14
N ALA A 127 -21.47 -2.52 7.34
CA ALA A 127 -21.74 -1.11 7.20
C ALA A 127 -20.91 -0.26 8.16
N ARG A 128 -20.81 -0.68 9.43
CA ARG A 128 -20.00 -0.01 10.43
C ARG A 128 -18.51 -0.03 10.05
N PHE A 129 -17.99 -1.20 9.66
CA PHE A 129 -16.58 -1.33 9.24
C PHE A 129 -16.25 -0.42 8.05
N ILE A 130 -17.07 -0.43 6.99
CA ILE A 130 -16.86 0.44 5.81
C ILE A 130 -16.95 1.92 6.20
N SER A 131 -17.92 2.27 7.06
CA SER A 131 -18.13 3.66 7.48
C SER A 131 -16.97 4.19 8.29
N GLU A 132 -16.51 3.42 9.29
CA GLU A 132 -15.45 3.82 10.20
C GLU A 132 -14.07 3.79 9.54
N GLU A 133 -13.76 2.74 8.77
CA GLU A 133 -12.41 2.51 8.25
C GLU A 133 -12.15 3.17 6.89
N PHE A 134 -13.18 3.47 6.10
CA PHE A 134 -13.02 3.99 4.73
C PHE A 134 -13.75 5.30 4.46
N ILE A 135 -15.05 5.39 4.75
CA ILE A 135 -15.85 6.59 4.43
C ILE A 135 -15.32 7.81 5.21
N ARG A 136 -14.98 7.64 6.50
CA ARG A 136 -14.38 8.71 7.31
C ARG A 136 -13.09 9.25 6.71
N CYS A 137 -12.18 8.38 6.26
CA CYS A 137 -10.95 8.78 5.58
C CYS A 137 -11.22 9.54 4.28
N LYS A 138 -12.19 9.06 3.48
CA LYS A 138 -12.56 9.66 2.20
C LYS A 138 -13.11 11.07 2.34
N SER A 139 -13.85 11.35 3.41
CA SER A 139 -14.48 12.66 3.66
C SER A 139 -13.49 13.75 4.08
N SER A 140 -12.23 13.41 4.36
CA SER A 140 -11.20 14.39 4.76
C SER A 140 -10.81 15.32 3.61
N LYS A 141 -10.70 16.63 3.89
CA LYS A 141 -10.22 17.62 2.91
C LYS A 141 -8.69 17.55 2.82
N CYS A 142 -8.20 17.12 1.67
CA CYS A 142 -6.79 17.18 1.32
C CYS A 142 -6.38 18.65 1.09
N SER A 143 -5.46 19.16 1.91
CA SER A 143 -4.93 20.53 1.77
C SER A 143 -3.65 20.62 0.94
N PHE A 144 -3.19 19.50 0.37
CA PHE A 144 -2.02 19.49 -0.50
C PHE A 144 -2.33 20.16 -1.84
N ALA A 145 -1.44 21.05 -2.27
CA ALA A 145 -1.56 21.73 -3.56
C ALA A 145 -1.61 20.71 -4.70
N ARG A 146 -2.55 20.92 -5.62
CA ARG A 146 -2.70 20.10 -6.82
C ARG A 146 -1.87 20.70 -7.94
N TYR A 147 -0.89 19.97 -8.44
CA TYR A 147 -0.04 20.37 -9.55
C TYR A 147 -0.40 19.55 -10.78
N GLU A 148 -1.16 20.12 -11.71
CA GLU A 148 -1.69 19.38 -12.86
C GLU A 148 -0.57 18.85 -13.77
N SER A 149 0.56 19.56 -13.87
CA SER A 149 1.74 19.08 -14.60
C SER A 149 2.31 17.78 -14.02
N ILE A 150 2.41 17.67 -12.69
CA ILE A 150 2.89 16.46 -12.00
C ILE A 150 1.87 15.33 -12.17
N ILE A 151 0.58 15.63 -12.05
CA ILE A 151 -0.48 14.64 -12.21
C ILE A 151 -0.49 14.08 -13.63
N ASN A 152 -0.46 14.97 -14.63
CA ASN A 152 -0.40 14.56 -16.03
C ASN A 152 0.83 13.71 -16.30
N TYR A 153 2.01 14.12 -15.79
CA TYR A 153 3.22 13.31 -15.91
C TYR A 153 3.05 11.91 -15.31
N VAL A 154 2.54 11.80 -14.07
CA VAL A 154 2.35 10.51 -13.38
C VAL A 154 1.33 9.62 -14.11
N VAL A 155 0.22 10.20 -14.59
CA VAL A 155 -0.86 9.44 -15.25
C VAL A 155 -0.47 9.00 -16.67
N THR A 156 0.37 9.78 -17.36
CA THR A 156 0.81 9.47 -18.74
C THR A 156 2.16 8.75 -18.81
N SER A 157 2.83 8.55 -17.66
CA SER A 157 4.10 7.84 -17.60
C SER A 157 3.93 6.39 -18.11
N PRO A 158 4.84 5.91 -18.99
CA PRO A 158 4.76 4.57 -19.51
C PRO A 158 4.97 3.53 -18.40
N VAL A 159 4.19 2.44 -18.47
CA VAL A 159 4.37 1.27 -17.62
C VAL A 159 5.19 0.25 -18.39
N PHE A 160 6.37 -0.07 -17.87
CA PHE A 160 7.28 -1.02 -18.49
C PHE A 160 6.96 -2.47 -18.07
N SER A 161 7.19 -3.42 -18.97
CA SER A 161 7.12 -4.85 -18.64
C SER A 161 8.27 -5.26 -17.73
N GLU A 162 8.13 -6.40 -17.04
CA GLU A 162 9.21 -6.95 -16.20
C GLU A 162 10.48 -7.21 -17.01
N ASP A 163 10.36 -7.71 -18.24
CA ASP A 163 11.49 -7.97 -19.14
C ASP A 163 12.21 -6.67 -19.53
N SER A 164 11.47 -5.61 -19.86
CA SER A 164 12.07 -4.30 -20.16
C SER A 164 12.78 -3.70 -18.95
N LEU A 165 12.19 -3.82 -17.76
CA LEU A 165 12.83 -3.39 -16.52
C LEU A 165 14.09 -4.21 -16.21
N MET A 166 14.06 -5.51 -16.48
CA MET A 166 15.19 -6.41 -16.25
C MET A 166 16.34 -6.12 -17.23
N ALA A 167 16.04 -5.88 -18.51
CA ALA A 167 17.04 -5.45 -19.48
C ALA A 167 17.72 -4.14 -19.05
N ALA A 168 16.92 -3.13 -18.68
CA ALA A 168 17.43 -1.85 -18.16
C ALA A 168 18.25 -2.01 -16.87
N SER A 169 17.90 -2.98 -16.02
CA SER A 169 18.68 -3.31 -14.82
C SER A 169 20.08 -3.82 -15.17
N PHE A 170 20.20 -4.68 -16.18
CA PHE A 170 21.49 -5.18 -16.66
C PHE A 170 22.33 -4.11 -17.37
N GLU A 171 21.68 -3.14 -18.03
CA GLU A 171 22.37 -1.95 -18.56
C GLU A 171 22.95 -1.07 -17.43
N CYS A 172 22.24 -0.97 -16.30
CA CYS A 172 22.69 -0.20 -15.14
C CYS A 172 23.81 -0.91 -14.35
N GLU A 173 23.65 -2.20 -14.08
CA GLU A 173 24.65 -3.03 -13.40
C GLU A 173 24.80 -4.38 -14.16
N PRO A 174 25.93 -4.61 -14.85
CA PRO A 174 26.14 -5.81 -15.67
C PRO A 174 25.94 -7.14 -14.90
N PRO A 175 25.66 -8.24 -15.61
CA PRO A 175 25.49 -9.56 -15.00
C PRO A 175 26.76 -10.01 -14.28
N GLU A 176 26.65 -10.37 -13.00
CA GLU A 176 27.80 -10.81 -12.18
C GLU A 176 27.92 -12.33 -12.14
N THR A 177 26.79 -13.04 -12.18
CA THR A 177 26.71 -14.50 -12.05
C THR A 177 26.45 -15.17 -13.41
N GLU A 178 26.66 -16.49 -13.48
CA GLU A 178 26.27 -17.27 -14.66
C GLU A 178 24.76 -17.24 -14.90
N HIS A 179 23.98 -17.37 -13.83
CA HIS A 179 22.53 -17.22 -13.86
C HIS A 179 22.08 -15.86 -14.42
N ASP A 180 22.73 -14.77 -14.01
CA ASP A 180 22.45 -13.43 -14.55
C ASP A 180 22.70 -13.36 -16.07
N ARG A 181 23.75 -14.05 -16.55
CA ARG A 181 24.08 -14.08 -17.99
C ARG A 181 23.07 -14.90 -18.78
N GLU A 182 22.60 -16.03 -18.23
CA GLU A 182 21.53 -16.83 -18.81
C GLU A 182 20.22 -16.04 -18.89
N GLN A 183 19.86 -15.36 -17.81
CA GLN A 183 18.67 -14.51 -17.77
C GLN A 183 18.77 -13.35 -18.77
N LEU A 184 19.94 -12.74 -18.94
CA LEU A 184 20.14 -11.71 -19.97
C LEU A 184 20.00 -12.27 -21.40
N ARG A 185 20.40 -13.53 -21.63
CA ARG A 185 20.24 -14.19 -22.93
C ARG A 185 18.77 -14.47 -23.26
N SER A 186 17.95 -14.84 -22.27
CA SER A 186 16.51 -15.09 -22.47
C SER A 186 15.68 -13.83 -22.72
N LEU A 187 16.24 -12.65 -22.44
CA LEU A 187 15.60 -11.34 -22.67
C LEU A 187 15.85 -10.76 -24.07
N ARG A 188 16.63 -11.47 -24.90
CA ARG A 188 16.98 -11.09 -26.29
C ARG A 188 16.27 -12.01 -27.28
#